data_AF-A0A8T3RTA4-F1
#
_entry.id   AF-A0A8T3RTA4-F1
#
_cell.length_a   1.000
_cell.length_b   1.000
_cell.length_c   1.000
_cell.angle_alpha   90.00
_cell.angle_beta   90.00
_cell.angle_gamma   90.00
#
_symmetry.space_group_name_H-M   'P 1'
#
loop_
_entity.id
_entity.type
_entity.pdbx_description
1 polymer ?
#
loop_
_entity_poly.entity_id
_entity_poly.type
_entity_poly.pdbx_seq_one_letter_code
_entity_poly.pdbx_strand_id
1 'polypeptide(L)'
;MKRFSPPSGLLHGEAGEERAAANRSGATAHRVVMLAYPDAQILDITGPLEVFSRTARWLRDEGRTQKLAYSVEIVAARAGPVRMSSGLELVARRSYRQARKIDTLMVSGGIGHANACEDAALIRWLQRQQPRVR
;
A
#
# COMPACT_ATOMS: atom_id res chain seq x y z
N MET A 1 -59.88 23.06 -3.16
CA MET A 1 -60.21 21.71 -2.67
C MET A 1 -59.27 20.70 -3.31
N LYS A 2 -58.32 20.15 -2.53
CA LYS A 2 -57.92 18.73 -2.47
C LYS A 2 -56.82 18.61 -1.41
N ARG A 3 -57.15 17.96 -0.30
CA ARG A 3 -56.23 17.62 0.80
C ARG A 3 -55.32 16.49 0.34
N PHE A 4 -54.05 16.55 0.70
CA PHE A 4 -53.14 15.41 0.66
C PHE A 4 -52.65 15.16 2.08
N SER A 5 -52.97 13.98 2.61
CA SER A 5 -52.47 13.48 3.89
C SER A 5 -51.16 12.72 3.67
N PRO A 6 -50.22 12.71 4.63
CA PRO A 6 -49.02 11.89 4.54
C PRO A 6 -49.29 10.46 5.03
N PRO A 7 -48.56 9.43 4.57
CA PRO A 7 -48.49 8.16 5.27
C PRO A 7 -47.45 8.21 6.39
N SER A 8 -47.82 7.62 7.53
CA SER A 8 -47.02 7.43 8.74
C SER A 8 -46.68 5.94 8.94
N GLY A 9 -45.47 5.65 9.43
CA GLY A 9 -45.02 4.35 9.96
C GLY A 9 -44.42 3.40 8.90
N LEU A 10 -43.38 2.58 9.10
CA LEU A 10 -42.62 2.07 10.25
C LEU A 10 -41.21 1.70 9.68
N LEU A 11 -40.11 2.14 10.30
CA LEU A 11 -39.19 1.37 11.16
C LEU A 11 -38.18 0.42 10.50
N HIS A 12 -36.93 0.67 10.92
CA HIS A 12 -35.80 -0.26 11.06
C HIS A 12 -35.01 -0.67 9.81
N GLY A 13 -33.84 -0.06 9.64
CA GLY A 13 -32.82 -0.61 8.72
C GLY A 13 -31.44 0.03 8.74
N GLU A 14 -31.29 1.34 9.03
CA GLU A 14 -30.07 2.04 8.56
C GLU A 14 -29.03 2.40 9.64
N ALA A 15 -29.36 2.25 10.93
CA ALA A 15 -28.46 2.67 12.01
C ALA A 15 -27.24 1.74 12.25
N GLY A 16 -27.20 0.57 11.59
CA GLY A 16 -26.13 -0.44 11.75
C GLY A 16 -24.92 -0.22 10.84
N GLU A 17 -25.14 0.21 9.59
CA GLU A 17 -24.06 0.44 8.62
C GLU A 17 -23.32 1.76 8.87
N GLU A 18 -24.04 2.79 9.30
CA GLU A 18 -23.48 4.12 9.54
C GLU A 18 -22.51 4.13 10.74
N ARG A 19 -22.77 3.31 11.76
CA ARG A 19 -21.87 3.12 12.91
C ARG A 19 -20.60 2.33 12.56
N ALA A 20 -20.69 1.38 11.63
CA ALA A 20 -19.52 0.65 11.12
C ALA A 20 -18.64 1.51 10.20
N ALA A 21 -19.24 2.51 9.53
CA ALA A 21 -18.51 3.50 8.73
C ALA A 21 -17.78 4.54 9.61
N ALA A 22 -18.38 4.94 10.73
CA ALA A 22 -17.84 5.96 11.64
C ALA A 22 -16.57 5.53 12.41
N ASN A 23 -16.32 4.22 12.57
CA ASN A 23 -15.16 3.71 13.32
C ASN A 23 -13.85 3.60 12.49
N ARG A 24 -13.86 3.98 11.20
CA ARG A 24 -12.61 4.10 10.39
C ARG A 24 -12.04 5.52 10.38
N SER A 25 -12.58 6.40 11.21
CA SER A 25 -12.24 7.83 11.28
C SER A 25 -10.82 8.13 11.80
N GLY A 26 -10.03 7.12 12.19
CA GLY A 26 -8.61 7.27 12.59
C GLY A 26 -7.56 6.57 11.71
N ALA A 27 -7.94 5.80 10.70
CA ALA A 27 -6.97 4.98 9.96
C ALA A 27 -6.06 5.84 9.05
N THR A 28 -4.75 5.69 9.22
CA THR A 28 -3.73 6.21 8.30
C THR A 28 -3.79 5.45 6.97
N ALA A 29 -3.29 6.04 5.89
CA ALA A 29 -3.23 5.39 4.57
C ALA A 29 -2.59 3.99 4.67
N HIS A 30 -3.14 3.01 3.95
CA HIS A 30 -2.58 1.65 3.88
C HIS A 30 -1.20 1.72 3.24
N ARG A 31 -0.16 1.35 3.99
CA ARG A 31 1.24 1.54 3.60
C ARG A 31 1.77 0.30 2.89
N VAL A 32 1.96 0.47 1.58
CA VAL A 32 2.56 -0.51 0.67
C VAL A 32 4.04 -0.20 0.53
N VAL A 33 4.88 -1.16 0.90
CA VAL A 33 6.34 -1.03 0.77
C VAL A 33 6.83 -2.02 -0.28
N MET A 34 7.61 -1.51 -1.24
CA MET A 34 8.30 -2.31 -2.24
C MET A 34 9.79 -2.40 -1.88
N LEU A 35 10.27 -3.61 -1.64
CA LEU A 35 11.69 -3.90 -1.49
C LEU A 35 12.35 -4.01 -2.86
N ALA A 36 13.34 -3.15 -3.11
CA ALA A 36 14.21 -3.19 -4.27
C ALA A 36 15.64 -3.58 -3.87
N TYR A 37 16.35 -4.22 -4.80
CA TYR A 37 17.75 -4.63 -4.67
C TYR A 37 18.46 -4.49 -6.02
N PRO A 38 19.82 -4.49 -6.06
CA PRO A 38 20.56 -4.41 -7.32
C PRO A 38 20.13 -5.47 -8.32
N ASP A 39 19.95 -5.08 -9.58
CA ASP A 39 19.47 -5.93 -10.69
C ASP A 39 18.06 -6.51 -10.50
N ALA A 40 17.22 -5.84 -9.71
CA ALA A 40 15.78 -6.05 -9.68
C ALA A 40 15.12 -5.63 -11.01
N GLN A 41 13.97 -6.24 -11.34
CA GLN A 41 13.18 -5.88 -12.51
C GLN A 41 12.33 -4.62 -12.24
N ILE A 42 12.53 -3.58 -13.06
CA ILE A 42 11.86 -2.29 -12.85
C ILE A 42 10.33 -2.40 -12.92
N LEU A 43 9.77 -3.27 -13.77
CA LEU A 43 8.33 -3.44 -13.92
C LEU A 43 7.67 -4.15 -12.74
N ASP A 44 8.40 -5.05 -12.07
CA ASP A 44 7.93 -5.70 -10.84
C ASP A 44 7.81 -4.69 -9.70
N ILE A 45 8.58 -3.60 -9.75
CA ILE A 45 8.51 -2.48 -8.82
C ILE A 45 7.40 -1.51 -9.25
N THR A 46 7.53 -0.92 -10.44
CA THR A 46 6.69 0.22 -10.84
C THR A 46 5.27 -0.21 -11.19
N GLY A 47 5.07 -1.42 -11.71
CA GLY A 47 3.75 -1.93 -12.07
C GLY A 47 2.78 -1.94 -10.89
N PRO A 48 3.06 -2.73 -9.83
CA PRO A 48 2.19 -2.76 -8.65
C PRO A 48 2.08 -1.41 -7.94
N LEU A 49 3.19 -0.65 -7.83
CA LEU A 49 3.16 0.66 -7.17
C LEU A 49 2.27 1.67 -7.92
N GLU A 50 2.25 1.63 -9.25
CA GLU A 50 1.36 2.48 -10.05
C GLU A 50 -0.10 2.06 -9.88
N VAL A 51 -0.40 0.76 -9.77
CA VAL A 51 -1.78 0.29 -9.49
C VAL A 51 -2.28 0.88 -8.16
N PHE A 52 -1.53 0.75 -7.07
CA PHE A 52 -1.93 1.34 -5.77
C PHE A 52 -2.07 2.86 -5.84
N SER A 53 -1.14 3.54 -6.50
CA SER A 53 -1.16 5.00 -6.65
C SER A 53 -2.34 5.48 -7.49
N ARG A 54 -2.70 4.74 -8.56
CA ARG A 54 -3.89 5.03 -9.38
C ARG A 54 -5.17 4.75 -8.62
N THR A 55 -5.28 3.64 -7.91
CA THR A 55 -6.44 3.33 -7.08
C THR A 55 -6.65 4.40 -6.00
N ALA A 56 -5.58 4.85 -5.34
CA ALA A 56 -5.67 5.91 -4.34
C ALA A 56 -6.21 7.23 -4.92
N ARG A 57 -5.76 7.61 -6.12
CA ARG A 57 -6.27 8.80 -6.84
C ARG A 57 -7.72 8.61 -7.26
N TRP A 58 -8.03 7.50 -7.92
CA TRP A 58 -9.38 7.19 -8.40
C TRP A 58 -10.42 7.21 -7.27
N LEU A 59 -10.13 6.58 -6.12
CA LEU A 59 -11.05 6.59 -4.97
C LEU A 59 -11.33 7.99 -4.44
N ARG A 60 -10.34 8.89 -4.49
CA ARG A 60 -10.52 10.28 -4.07
C ARG A 60 -11.33 11.06 -5.10
N ASP A 61 -11.00 10.90 -6.39
CA ASP A 61 -11.61 11.64 -7.49
C ASP A 61 -13.10 11.26 -7.65
N GLU A 62 -13.46 10.00 -7.38
CA GLU A 62 -14.85 9.50 -7.31
C GLU A 62 -15.56 9.83 -5.97
N GLY A 63 -14.94 10.62 -5.08
CA GLY A 63 -15.51 10.99 -3.79
C GLY A 63 -15.73 9.82 -2.81
N ARG A 64 -15.14 8.64 -3.07
CA ARG A 64 -15.30 7.43 -2.24
C ARG A 64 -14.55 7.52 -0.92
N THR A 65 -13.55 8.38 -0.84
CA THR A 65 -12.79 8.69 0.38
C THR A 65 -12.21 10.09 0.32
N GLN A 66 -12.21 10.78 1.47
CA GLN A 66 -11.50 12.05 1.64
C GLN A 66 -10.05 11.86 2.11
N LYS A 67 -9.70 10.65 2.59
CA LYS A 67 -8.35 10.30 3.05
C LYS A 67 -7.60 9.51 1.99
N LEU A 68 -6.27 9.64 1.99
CA LEU A 68 -5.40 8.85 1.12
C LEU A 68 -5.56 7.36 1.43
N ALA A 69 -6.06 6.58 0.47
CA ALA A 69 -6.31 5.15 0.67
C ALA A 69 -5.02 4.33 0.76
N TYR A 70 -4.05 4.60 -0.12
CA TYR A 70 -2.76 3.91 -0.17
C TYR A 70 -1.60 4.90 -0.20
N SER A 71 -0.51 4.56 0.51
CA SER A 71 0.79 5.20 0.33
C SER A 71 1.81 4.17 -0.12
N VAL A 72 2.61 4.50 -1.13
CA VAL A 72 3.64 3.63 -1.68
C VAL A 72 5.04 4.13 -1.33
N GLU A 73 5.97 3.21 -1.06
CA GLU A 73 7.38 3.54 -0.81
C GLU A 73 8.32 2.45 -1.32
N ILE A 74 9.43 2.85 -1.94
CA ILE A 74 10.54 1.96 -2.28
C ILE A 74 11.59 1.98 -1.16
N VAL A 75 11.99 0.80 -0.71
CA VAL A 75 13.07 0.61 0.26
C VAL A 75 14.13 -0.32 -0.31
N ALA A 76 15.37 -0.17 0.14
CA ALA A 76 16.49 -1.01 -0.27
C ALA A 76 17.45 -1.28 0.89
N ALA A 77 18.59 -1.91 0.66
CA ALA A 77 19.60 -2.13 1.72
C ALA A 77 20.05 -0.81 2.37
N ARG A 78 20.22 0.24 1.56
CA ARG A 78 20.57 1.61 1.94
C ARG A 78 19.67 2.62 1.23
N ALA A 79 19.61 3.84 1.76
CA ALA A 79 19.02 4.96 1.02
C ALA A 79 19.90 5.31 -0.19
N GLY A 80 19.29 5.80 -1.26
CA GLY A 80 19.97 6.21 -2.49
C GLY A 80 19.56 5.40 -3.72
N PRO A 81 20.29 5.58 -4.84
CA PRO A 81 20.01 4.88 -6.09
C PRO A 81 20.26 3.38 -5.96
N VAL A 82 19.40 2.62 -6.63
CA VAL A 82 19.49 1.17 -6.82
C VAL A 82 19.42 0.92 -8.32
N ARG A 83 20.47 0.32 -8.87
CA ARG A 83 20.53 -0.01 -10.30
C ARG A 83 19.66 -1.24 -10.59
N MET A 84 18.73 -1.09 -11.52
CA MET A 84 17.82 -2.14 -12.00
C MET A 84 18.49 -2.97 -13.11
N SER A 85 17.94 -4.14 -13.43
CA SER A 85 18.50 -5.02 -14.47
C SER A 85 18.52 -4.38 -15.87
N SER A 86 17.64 -3.41 -16.11
CA SER A 86 17.60 -2.61 -17.35
C SER A 86 18.68 -1.52 -17.44
N GLY A 87 19.47 -1.33 -16.39
CA GLY A 87 20.45 -0.24 -16.28
C GLY A 87 19.88 1.10 -15.79
N LEU A 88 18.56 1.23 -15.66
CA LEU A 88 17.92 2.38 -15.01
C LEU A 88 18.15 2.35 -13.50
N GLU A 89 18.08 3.52 -12.86
CA GLU A 89 18.16 3.63 -11.40
C GLU A 89 16.83 4.05 -10.80
N LEU A 90 16.46 3.41 -9.69
CA LEU A 90 15.38 3.86 -8.82
C LEU A 90 15.95 4.31 -7.48
N VAL A 91 15.42 5.40 -6.93
CA VAL A 91 15.90 5.94 -5.65
C VAL A 91 15.06 5.40 -4.49
N ALA A 92 15.68 4.62 -3.61
CA ALA A 92 15.11 4.24 -2.33
C ALA A 92 15.31 5.37 -1.32
N ARG A 93 14.22 5.88 -0.72
CA ARG A 93 14.32 6.99 0.26
C ARG A 93 14.97 6.57 1.57
N ARG A 94 14.88 5.29 1.93
CA ARG A 94 15.42 4.75 3.19
C ARG A 94 15.82 3.29 3.07
N SER A 95 16.57 2.83 4.07
CA SER A 95 16.86 1.41 4.23
C SER A 95 15.59 0.63 4.63
N TYR A 96 15.45 -0.62 4.19
CA TYR A 96 14.41 -1.54 4.66
C TYR A 96 14.41 -1.67 6.19
N ARG A 97 15.57 -1.49 6.83
CA ARG A 97 15.74 -1.51 8.29
C ARG A 97 15.06 -0.35 8.99
N GLN A 98 14.72 0.72 8.28
CA GLN A 98 14.07 1.92 8.79
C GLN A 98 12.57 1.95 8.46
N ALA A 99 12.07 1.01 7.67
CA ALA A 99 10.63 0.87 7.41
C ALA A 99 9.90 0.41 8.68
N ARG A 100 8.81 1.09 9.04
CA ARG A 100 7.98 0.79 10.23
C ARG A 100 6.52 0.87 9.84
N LYS A 101 5.64 0.07 10.46
CA LYS A 101 4.20 0.02 10.15
C LYS A 101 3.97 -0.22 8.65
N ILE A 102 4.27 -1.45 8.22
CA ILE A 102 4.07 -1.90 6.84
C ILE A 102 2.79 -2.72 6.84
N ASP A 103 1.83 -2.37 5.99
CA ASP A 103 0.58 -3.13 5.87
C ASP A 103 0.70 -4.19 4.76
N THR A 104 1.39 -3.85 3.67
CA THR A 104 1.73 -4.78 2.58
C THR A 104 3.20 -4.63 2.25
N LEU A 105 3.91 -5.76 2.22
CA LEU A 105 5.31 -5.82 1.78
C LEU A 105 5.41 -6.57 0.47
N MET A 106 5.89 -5.90 -0.56
CA MET A 106 6.19 -6.50 -1.85
C MET A 106 7.71 -6.65 -1.99
N VAL A 107 8.13 -7.74 -2.61
CA VAL A 107 9.52 -8.01 -2.95
C VAL A 107 9.60 -8.03 -4.47
N SER A 108 10.44 -7.17 -5.04
CA SER A 108 10.66 -7.16 -6.49
C SER A 108 11.28 -8.49 -6.94
N GLY A 109 10.98 -8.93 -8.17
CA GLY A 109 11.74 -10.00 -8.81
C GLY A 109 12.98 -9.47 -9.53
N GLY A 110 13.49 -10.27 -10.47
CA GLY A 110 14.64 -9.96 -11.31
C GLY A 110 15.90 -10.75 -10.99
N ILE A 111 16.87 -10.69 -11.91
CA ILE A 111 18.08 -11.52 -11.91
C ILE A 111 18.95 -11.32 -10.66
N GLY A 112 18.84 -10.17 -10.00
CA GLY A 112 19.51 -9.90 -8.72
C GLY A 112 19.00 -10.73 -7.54
N HIS A 113 17.93 -11.52 -7.70
CA HIS A 113 17.36 -12.30 -6.61
C HIS A 113 18.36 -13.28 -6.00
N ALA A 114 19.31 -13.82 -6.80
CA ALA A 114 20.28 -14.80 -6.32
C ALA A 114 21.16 -14.18 -5.23
N ASN A 115 21.74 -13.01 -5.52
CA ASN A 115 22.53 -12.25 -4.55
C ASN A 115 21.68 -11.78 -3.36
N ALA A 116 20.42 -11.39 -3.59
CA ALA A 116 19.51 -10.98 -2.51
C ALA A 116 19.18 -12.13 -1.54
N CYS A 117 19.10 -13.37 -2.04
CA CYS A 117 18.88 -14.56 -1.21
C CYS A 117 20.09 -14.91 -0.34
N GLU A 118 21.31 -14.55 -0.77
CA GLU A 118 22.54 -14.75 -0.01
C GLU A 118 22.77 -13.67 1.07
N ASP A 119 22.07 -12.52 0.99
CA ASP A 119 22.09 -11.51 2.04
C ASP A 119 21.31 -11.99 3.27
N ALA A 120 22.02 -12.66 4.18
CA ALA A 120 21.47 -13.16 5.42
C ALA A 120 20.81 -12.05 6.27
N ALA A 121 21.26 -10.80 6.14
CA ALA A 121 20.73 -9.68 6.87
C ALA A 121 19.36 -9.24 6.32
N LEU A 122 19.19 -9.29 4.98
CA LEU A 122 17.92 -9.10 4.30
C LEU A 122 16.94 -10.25 4.60
N ILE A 123 17.37 -11.50 4.48
CA ILE A 123 16.53 -12.67 4.76
C ILE A 123 16.00 -12.64 6.19
N ARG A 124 16.86 -12.37 7.18
CA ARG A 124 16.44 -12.20 8.58
C ARG A 124 15.43 -11.05 8.75
N TRP A 125 15.52 -10.00 7.95
CA TRP A 125 14.55 -8.90 8.01
C TRP A 125 13.21 -9.32 7.42
N LEU A 126 13.18 -10.01 6.28
CA LEU A 126 11.96 -10.53 5.65
C LEU A 126 11.23 -11.51 6.59
N GLN A 127 11.95 -12.45 7.20
CA GLN A 127 11.39 -13.39 8.19
C GLN A 127 10.72 -12.66 9.37
N ARG A 128 11.28 -11.53 9.84
CA ARG A 128 10.66 -10.72 10.89
C ARG A 128 9.42 -9.95 10.43
N GLN A 129 9.28 -9.67 9.14
CA GLN A 129 8.09 -9.02 8.60
C GLN A 129 6.96 -10.01 8.36
N GLN A 130 7.26 -11.27 8.02
CA GLN A 130 6.28 -12.31 7.64
C GLN A 130 5.03 -12.40 8.54
N PRO A 131 5.11 -12.34 9.89
CA PRO A 131 3.90 -12.43 10.72
C PRO A 131 3.12 -11.11 10.82
N ARG A 132 3.60 -10.01 10.23
CA ARG A 132 3.09 -8.64 10.44
C ARG A 132 2.51 -8.00 9.19
N VAL A 133 2.91 -8.48 8.02
CA VAL A 133 2.56 -7.91 6.72
C VAL A 133 1.71 -8.91 5.95
N ARG A 134 0.87 -8.38 5.07
CA ARG A 134 0.28 -9.16 3.98
C ARG A 134 1.27 -9.23 2.82
#